data_AF-E6MYV8-F1
#
_entry.id   AF-E6MYV8-F1
#
_cell.length_a   1.000
_cell.length_b   1.000
_cell.length_c   1.000
_cell.angle_alpha   90.00
_cell.angle_beta   90.00
_cell.angle_gamma   90.00
#
_symmetry.space_group_name_H-M   'P 1'
#
loop_
_entity.id
_entity.type
_entity.pdbx_description
1 polymer ?
#
loop_
_entity_poly.entity_id
_entity_poly.type
_entity_poly.pdbx_seq_one_letter_code
_entity_poly.pdbx_strand_id
1 'polypeptide(L)'
;MSFGIFARRGEKYSCFFMSVRFAKNIGLILYIVFYGFEMRRALIAKIKIAQKELGLDDGTYRAVLERVTGKRSCADMDVSELESVVADMRSHGFKPKAKGNPHGKPHLRRTSSAAMLDKVEALLTVGGKHWNYAHAMARRMFGKDKVEYLDDTQLHKLVAALQIAENRKTEKAGGDDGVRKS
;
A
#
# COMPACT_ATOMS: atom_id res chain seq x y z
N MET A 1 41.12 35.63 1.35
CA MET A 1 40.15 34.84 2.14
C MET A 1 39.40 33.93 1.19
N SER A 2 39.77 32.65 1.21
CA SER A 2 39.45 31.68 0.16
C SER A 2 38.02 31.14 0.28
N PHE A 3 37.26 31.27 -0.79
CA PHE A 3 36.02 30.54 -1.05
C PHE A 3 36.36 29.12 -1.53
N GLY A 4 35.90 28.11 -0.81
CA GLY A 4 36.06 26.69 -1.17
C GLY A 4 34.73 26.05 -1.50
N ILE A 5 34.39 26.00 -2.80
CA ILE A 5 33.42 25.07 -3.36
C ILE A 5 34.18 23.75 -3.60
N PHE A 6 33.78 22.65 -2.95
CA PHE A 6 34.27 21.32 -3.33
C PHE A 6 33.19 20.25 -3.17
N ALA A 7 32.69 19.78 -4.32
CA ALA A 7 31.92 18.56 -4.47
C ALA A 7 32.87 17.39 -4.73
N ARG A 8 32.64 16.21 -4.12
CA ARG A 8 32.61 14.90 -4.83
C ARG A 8 32.59 13.70 -3.86
N ARG A 9 31.51 12.93 -4.01
CA ARG A 9 31.44 11.47 -4.13
C ARG A 9 32.78 10.73 -3.99
N GLY A 10 32.93 9.99 -2.89
CA GLY A 10 33.87 8.88 -2.78
C GLY A 10 33.27 7.62 -3.39
N GLU A 11 33.61 7.35 -4.65
CA GLU A 11 33.54 6.02 -5.24
C GLU A 11 34.90 5.35 -5.07
N LYS A 12 34.92 4.18 -4.43
CA LYS A 12 35.97 3.17 -4.61
C LYS A 12 35.29 1.87 -5.03
N TYR A 13 35.16 1.67 -6.33
CA TYR A 13 35.06 0.32 -6.91
C TYR A 13 35.92 0.29 -8.16
N SER A 14 37.15 -0.19 -7.99
CA SER A 14 38.07 -0.50 -9.08
C SER A 14 37.67 -1.84 -9.69
N CYS A 15 37.52 -1.83 -11.01
CA CYS A 15 37.75 -2.93 -11.94
C CYS A 15 37.17 -4.31 -11.60
N PHE A 16 36.00 -4.62 -12.18
CA PHE A 16 35.85 -5.89 -12.88
C PHE A 16 35.02 -5.70 -14.14
N PHE A 17 35.72 -5.31 -15.19
CA PHE A 17 35.22 -5.24 -16.56
C PHE A 17 35.10 -6.68 -17.07
N MET A 18 34.01 -7.38 -16.73
CA MET A 18 33.69 -8.67 -17.31
C MET A 18 32.25 -8.67 -17.82
N SER A 19 32.11 -8.29 -19.09
CA SER A 19 31.07 -8.71 -20.03
C SER A 19 29.61 -8.74 -19.53
N VAL A 20 29.01 -7.55 -19.35
CA VAL A 20 27.57 -7.35 -19.01
C VAL A 20 26.63 -7.56 -20.22
N ARG A 21 26.90 -8.55 -21.08
CA ARG A 21 25.98 -8.95 -22.16
C ARG A 21 25.24 -10.27 -21.91
N PHE A 22 25.63 -11.07 -20.90
CA PHE A 22 24.96 -12.32 -20.56
C PHE A 22 24.01 -12.24 -19.33
N ALA A 23 24.23 -11.24 -18.46
CA ALA A 23 23.46 -11.08 -17.21
C ALA A 23 22.06 -10.46 -17.38
N LYS A 24 21.70 -9.97 -18.57
CA LYS A 24 20.38 -9.35 -18.80
C LYS A 24 19.25 -10.36 -19.05
N ASN A 25 19.56 -11.61 -19.38
CA ASN A 25 18.55 -12.62 -19.70
C ASN A 25 18.18 -13.52 -18.51
N ILE A 26 19.10 -13.70 -17.55
CA ILE A 26 18.86 -14.52 -16.34
C ILE A 26 17.89 -13.80 -15.38
N GLY A 27 18.02 -12.47 -15.26
CA GLY A 27 17.09 -11.65 -14.48
C GLY A 27 15.67 -11.64 -15.04
N LEU A 28 15.51 -11.71 -16.38
CA LEU A 28 14.19 -11.76 -17.03
C LEU A 28 13.52 -13.13 -16.85
N ILE A 29 14.28 -14.22 -16.96
CA ILE A 29 13.76 -15.58 -16.73
C ILE A 29 13.38 -15.77 -15.25
N LEU A 30 14.22 -15.30 -14.32
CA LEU A 30 13.89 -15.29 -12.89
C LEU A 30 12.67 -14.40 -12.60
N TYR A 31 12.54 -13.24 -13.26
CA TYR A 31 11.35 -12.40 -13.14
C TYR A 31 10.11 -13.15 -13.66
N ILE A 32 10.14 -13.76 -14.83
CA ILE A 32 8.98 -14.47 -15.39
C ILE A 32 8.57 -15.68 -14.52
N VAL A 33 9.53 -16.49 -14.06
CA VAL A 33 9.26 -17.69 -13.25
C VAL A 33 8.84 -17.31 -11.82
N PHE A 34 9.47 -16.30 -11.21
CA PHE A 34 9.13 -15.86 -9.85
C PHE A 34 7.83 -15.05 -9.81
N TYR A 35 7.59 -14.16 -10.79
CA TYR A 35 6.33 -13.41 -10.91
C TYR A 35 5.16 -14.33 -11.28
N GLY A 36 5.37 -15.33 -12.13
CA GLY A 36 4.33 -16.28 -12.50
C GLY A 36 3.78 -17.07 -11.29
N PHE A 37 4.66 -17.47 -10.37
CA PHE A 37 4.26 -18.23 -9.18
C PHE A 37 3.47 -17.39 -8.16
N GLU A 38 3.83 -16.13 -7.95
CA GLU A 38 3.11 -15.24 -7.03
C GLU A 38 1.72 -14.86 -7.59
N MET A 39 1.62 -14.60 -8.89
CA MET A 39 0.34 -14.32 -9.57
C MET A 39 -0.64 -15.49 -9.46
N ARG A 40 -0.15 -16.72 -9.64
CA ARG A 40 -0.96 -17.93 -9.51
C ARG A 40 -1.55 -18.08 -8.12
N ARG A 41 -0.73 -17.91 -7.07
CA ARG A 41 -1.19 -17.99 -5.67
C ARG A 41 -2.26 -16.93 -5.37
N ALA A 42 -2.05 -15.71 -5.87
CA ALA A 42 -3.01 -14.63 -5.71
C ALA A 42 -4.36 -14.91 -6.42
N LEU A 43 -4.33 -15.52 -7.61
CA LEU A 43 -5.54 -15.92 -8.33
C LEU A 43 -6.31 -17.04 -7.62
N ILE A 44 -5.60 -18.08 -7.14
CA ILE A 44 -6.22 -19.16 -6.36
C ILE A 44 -6.88 -18.60 -5.10
N ALA A 45 -6.21 -17.68 -4.40
CA ALA A 45 -6.79 -17.02 -3.24
C ALA A 45 -8.07 -16.25 -3.58
N LYS A 46 -8.10 -15.53 -4.72
CA LYS A 46 -9.31 -14.83 -5.19
C LYS A 46 -10.45 -15.80 -5.49
N ILE A 47 -10.17 -16.92 -6.17
CA ILE A 47 -11.17 -17.96 -6.47
C ILE A 47 -11.75 -18.54 -5.17
N LYS A 48 -10.92 -18.80 -4.16
CA LYS A 48 -11.39 -19.29 -2.86
C LYS A 48 -12.19 -18.26 -2.08
N ILE A 49 -11.87 -16.96 -2.19
CA ILE A 49 -12.70 -15.89 -1.63
C ILE A 49 -14.05 -15.84 -2.38
N ALA A 50 -14.03 -15.92 -3.70
CA ALA A 50 -15.24 -15.95 -4.52
C ALA A 50 -16.14 -17.16 -4.19
N GLN A 51 -15.56 -18.33 -3.96
CA GLN A 51 -16.28 -19.53 -3.51
C GLN A 51 -17.04 -19.25 -2.19
N LYS A 52 -16.36 -18.59 -1.23
CA LYS A 52 -16.97 -18.23 0.06
C LYS A 52 -18.04 -17.15 -0.06
N GLU A 53 -17.82 -16.11 -0.87
CA GLU A 53 -18.79 -15.02 -1.05
C GLU A 53 -20.04 -15.46 -1.81
N LEU A 54 -19.91 -16.41 -2.74
CA LEU A 54 -21.05 -16.99 -3.46
C LEU A 54 -21.73 -18.14 -2.70
N GLY A 55 -21.18 -18.59 -1.57
CA GLY A 55 -21.74 -19.69 -0.78
C GLY A 55 -21.74 -21.04 -1.50
N LEU A 56 -20.79 -21.27 -2.42
CA LEU A 56 -20.71 -22.50 -3.19
C LEU A 56 -20.17 -23.65 -2.33
N ASP A 57 -20.93 -24.74 -2.26
CA ASP A 57 -20.48 -26.03 -1.75
C ASP A 57 -19.27 -26.55 -2.56
N ASP A 58 -18.44 -27.37 -1.92
CA ASP A 58 -17.20 -27.90 -2.49
C ASP A 58 -17.45 -28.85 -3.68
N GLY A 59 -18.62 -29.49 -3.75
CA GLY A 59 -19.08 -30.25 -4.92
C GLY A 59 -19.47 -29.34 -6.08
N THR A 60 -20.27 -28.31 -5.81
CA THR A 60 -20.68 -27.32 -6.82
C THR A 60 -19.48 -26.55 -7.38
N TYR A 61 -18.54 -26.20 -6.50
CA TYR A 61 -17.28 -25.57 -6.87
C TYR A 61 -16.46 -26.42 -7.84
N ARG A 62 -16.33 -27.72 -7.58
CA ARG A 62 -15.61 -28.65 -8.49
C ARG A 62 -16.30 -28.75 -9.85
N ALA A 63 -17.63 -28.75 -9.89
CA ALA A 63 -18.39 -28.76 -11.14
C ALA A 63 -18.19 -27.47 -11.97
N VAL A 64 -18.10 -26.31 -11.32
CA VAL A 64 -17.78 -25.04 -11.99
C VAL A 64 -16.37 -25.08 -12.58
N LEU A 65 -15.38 -25.60 -11.85
CA LEU A 65 -14.01 -25.76 -12.36
C LEU A 65 -13.96 -26.70 -13.57
N GLU A 66 -14.62 -27.85 -13.47
CA GLU A 66 -14.68 -28.84 -14.55
C GLU A 66 -15.39 -28.29 -15.80
N ARG A 67 -16.46 -27.49 -15.63
CA ARG A 67 -17.16 -26.83 -16.75
C ARG A 67 -16.26 -25.84 -17.49
N VAL A 68 -15.47 -25.05 -16.77
CA VAL A 68 -14.68 -23.95 -17.35
C VAL A 68 -13.35 -24.43 -17.90
N THR A 69 -12.68 -25.36 -17.22
CA THR A 69 -11.30 -25.77 -17.55
C THR A 69 -11.12 -27.26 -17.77
N GLY A 70 -12.14 -28.09 -17.50
CA GLY A 70 -12.05 -29.55 -17.56
C GLY A 70 -11.23 -30.16 -16.41
N LYS A 71 -10.73 -29.35 -15.47
CA LYS A 71 -9.87 -29.80 -14.37
C LYS A 71 -10.58 -29.66 -13.03
N ARG A 72 -10.33 -30.63 -12.13
CA ARG A 72 -10.97 -30.69 -10.81
C ARG A 72 -10.20 -29.98 -9.70
N SER A 73 -9.01 -29.47 -10.01
CA SER A 73 -8.09 -28.89 -9.02
C SER A 73 -7.45 -27.60 -9.53
N CYS A 74 -7.43 -26.57 -8.67
CA CYS A 74 -6.67 -25.35 -8.94
C CYS A 74 -5.16 -25.53 -8.88
N ALA A 75 -4.67 -26.67 -8.39
CA ALA A 75 -3.26 -26.98 -8.36
C ALA A 75 -2.72 -27.43 -9.74
N ASP A 76 -3.59 -27.84 -10.66
CA ASP A 76 -3.21 -28.31 -12.00
C ASP A 76 -3.54 -27.28 -13.10
N MET A 77 -4.05 -26.10 -12.71
CA MET A 77 -4.44 -25.04 -13.62
C MET A 77 -3.30 -24.06 -13.91
N ASP A 78 -3.22 -23.63 -15.16
CA ASP A 78 -2.36 -22.53 -15.63
C ASP A 78 -2.93 -21.16 -15.22
N VAL A 79 -2.10 -20.12 -15.26
CA VAL A 79 -2.51 -18.74 -14.95
C VAL A 79 -3.68 -18.28 -15.84
N SER A 80 -3.65 -18.61 -17.14
CA SER A 80 -4.71 -18.27 -18.10
C SER A 80 -6.06 -18.94 -17.79
N GLU A 81 -6.02 -20.21 -17.40
CA GLU A 81 -7.19 -20.97 -16.96
C GLU A 81 -7.78 -20.40 -15.67
N LEU A 82 -6.92 -20.01 -14.71
CA LEU A 82 -7.36 -19.38 -13.46
C LEU A 82 -8.02 -18.03 -13.69
N GLU A 83 -7.53 -17.23 -14.65
CA GLU A 83 -8.17 -15.96 -15.03
C GLU A 83 -9.55 -16.17 -15.65
N SER A 84 -9.70 -17.21 -16.47
CA SER A 84 -10.99 -17.59 -17.07
C SER A 84 -12.00 -18.00 -16.00
N VAL A 85 -11.58 -18.76 -14.99
CA VAL A 85 -12.43 -19.11 -13.84
C VAL A 85 -12.83 -17.86 -13.05
N VAL A 86 -11.91 -16.94 -12.80
CA VAL A 86 -12.22 -15.67 -12.11
C VAL A 86 -13.21 -14.84 -12.92
N ALA A 87 -13.11 -14.82 -14.25
CA ALA A 87 -14.04 -14.12 -15.12
C ALA A 87 -15.45 -14.75 -15.07
N ASP A 88 -15.54 -16.08 -15.09
CA ASP A 88 -16.83 -16.79 -14.94
C ASP A 88 -17.45 -16.49 -13.57
N MET A 89 -16.67 -16.55 -12.49
CA MET A 89 -17.16 -16.22 -11.14
C MET A 89 -17.62 -14.76 -11.03
N ARG A 90 -16.95 -13.81 -11.70
CA ARG A 90 -17.40 -12.41 -11.79
C ARG A 90 -18.75 -12.29 -12.50
N SER A 91 -18.96 -13.03 -13.58
CA SER A 91 -20.25 -13.08 -14.28
C SER A 91 -21.36 -13.64 -13.39
N HIS A 92 -21.04 -14.59 -12.51
CA HIS A 92 -21.98 -15.18 -11.55
C HIS A 92 -22.21 -14.31 -10.29
N GLY A 93 -21.72 -13.07 -10.27
CA GLY A 93 -22.00 -12.09 -9.22
C GLY A 93 -20.87 -11.86 -8.22
N PHE A 94 -19.68 -12.45 -8.42
CA PHE A 94 -18.52 -12.12 -7.61
C PHE A 94 -18.05 -10.68 -7.90
N LYS A 95 -18.31 -9.78 -6.95
CA LYS A 95 -17.74 -8.43 -6.95
C LYS A 95 -16.52 -8.45 -6.04
N PRO A 96 -15.29 -8.44 -6.57
CA PRO A 96 -14.10 -8.41 -5.72
C PRO A 96 -14.21 -7.19 -4.80
N LYS A 97 -14.32 -7.40 -3.49
CA LYS A 97 -14.19 -6.30 -2.55
C LYS A 97 -12.85 -5.65 -2.82
N ALA A 98 -12.88 -4.36 -3.18
CA ALA A 98 -11.68 -3.55 -3.20
C ALA A 98 -10.98 -3.76 -1.86
N LYS A 99 -9.66 -4.01 -1.87
CA LYS A 99 -8.86 -4.01 -0.64
C LYS A 99 -9.31 -2.79 0.15
N GLY A 100 -9.80 -3.01 1.39
CA GLY A 100 -10.31 -1.94 2.24
C GLY A 100 -9.33 -0.77 2.19
N ASN A 101 -9.88 0.45 2.08
CA ASN A 101 -9.12 1.65 1.76
C ASN A 101 -7.75 1.60 2.49
N PRO A 102 -6.59 1.44 1.80
CA PRO A 102 -5.25 1.32 2.42
C PRO A 102 -4.83 2.55 3.24
N HIS A 103 -5.74 3.50 3.24
CA HIS A 103 -5.70 4.91 3.40
C HIS A 103 -6.85 5.34 4.35
N GLY A 104 -7.76 4.41 4.69
CA GLY A 104 -8.81 4.65 5.66
C GLY A 104 -8.24 4.79 7.07
N LYS A 105 -9.13 5.24 7.96
CA LYS A 105 -8.82 5.36 9.38
C LYS A 105 -8.21 4.06 9.93
N PRO A 106 -7.04 4.14 10.57
CA PRO A 106 -6.44 2.99 11.22
C PRO A 106 -7.34 2.46 12.33
N HIS A 107 -7.51 1.13 12.38
CA HIS A 107 -8.26 0.50 13.47
C HIS A 107 -7.31 0.22 14.63
N LEU A 108 -7.43 0.97 15.72
CA LEU A 108 -6.72 0.63 16.95
C LEU A 108 -7.36 -0.58 17.60
N ARG A 109 -6.52 -1.53 18.00
CA ARG A 109 -6.93 -2.64 18.89
C ARG A 109 -7.27 -2.16 20.31
N ARG A 110 -6.99 -0.90 20.65
CA ARG A 110 -7.11 -0.31 21.99
C ARG A 110 -8.14 0.83 22.00
N THR A 111 -9.04 0.80 22.97
CA THR A 111 -10.14 1.77 23.08
C THR A 111 -9.70 3.10 23.73
N SER A 112 -8.71 3.10 24.63
CA SER A 112 -8.23 4.31 25.35
C SER A 112 -7.78 5.42 24.42
N SER A 113 -7.22 5.05 23.27
CA SER A 113 -6.67 5.96 22.27
C SER A 113 -7.63 6.30 21.11
N ALA A 114 -8.85 5.79 21.13
CA ALA A 114 -9.82 6.01 20.06
C ALA A 114 -10.18 7.50 19.90
N ALA A 115 -10.46 8.19 21.02
CA ALA A 115 -10.78 9.61 21.02
C ALA A 115 -9.64 10.49 20.45
N MET A 116 -8.38 10.07 20.65
CA MET A 116 -7.24 10.77 20.07
C MET A 116 -7.14 10.56 18.56
N LEU A 117 -7.50 9.37 18.04
CA LEU A 117 -7.60 9.17 16.60
C LEU A 117 -8.73 9.97 15.97
N ASP A 118 -9.87 10.11 16.64
CA ASP A 118 -10.98 10.96 16.16
C ASP A 118 -10.50 12.41 16.00
N LYS A 119 -9.69 12.90 16.94
CA LYS A 119 -9.07 14.22 16.85
C LYS A 119 -8.07 14.32 15.70
N VAL A 120 -7.26 13.29 15.47
CA VAL A 120 -6.36 13.24 14.29
C VAL A 120 -7.17 13.29 13.00
N GLU A 121 -8.25 12.52 12.90
CA GLU A 121 -9.14 12.50 11.74
C GLU A 121 -9.77 13.86 11.49
N ALA A 122 -10.27 14.53 12.53
CA ALA A 122 -10.83 15.87 12.43
C ALA A 122 -9.77 16.88 11.91
N LEU A 123 -8.56 16.86 12.47
CA LEU A 123 -7.47 17.73 12.02
C LEU A 123 -7.06 17.46 10.57
N LEU A 124 -6.99 16.20 10.17
CA LEU A 124 -6.72 15.81 8.79
C LEU A 124 -7.82 16.27 7.85
N THR A 125 -9.09 16.11 8.24
CA THR A 125 -10.25 16.52 7.45
C THR A 125 -10.29 18.03 7.26
N VAL A 126 -10.09 18.81 8.33
CA VAL A 126 -10.01 20.27 8.28
C VAL A 126 -8.86 20.71 7.38
N GLY A 127 -7.70 20.06 7.46
CA GLY A 127 -6.55 20.36 6.61
C GLY A 127 -6.65 19.85 5.17
N GLY A 128 -7.72 19.14 4.80
CA GLY A 128 -7.85 18.45 3.50
C GLY A 128 -6.77 17.38 3.28
N LYS A 129 -6.22 16.82 4.36
CA LYS A 129 -5.11 15.87 4.34
C LYS A 129 -5.60 14.45 4.55
N HIS A 130 -4.87 13.54 3.95
CA HIS A 130 -5.15 12.12 3.99
C HIS A 130 -4.37 11.42 5.12
N TRP A 131 -4.81 10.25 5.62
CA TRP A 131 -4.14 9.49 6.69
C TRP A 131 -2.66 9.16 6.42
N ASN A 132 -2.27 9.09 5.15
CA ASN A 132 -0.86 8.95 4.74
C ASN A 132 0.04 10.05 5.32
N TYR A 133 -0.49 11.27 5.47
CA TYR A 133 0.24 12.37 6.07
C TYR A 133 0.53 12.12 7.56
N ALA A 134 -0.46 11.61 8.30
CA ALA A 134 -0.28 11.23 9.70
C ALA A 134 0.68 10.05 9.84
N HIS A 135 0.63 9.04 8.96
CA HIS A 135 1.60 7.94 8.91
C HIS A 135 3.03 8.44 8.63
N ALA A 136 3.20 9.35 7.67
CA ALA A 136 4.51 9.93 7.38
C ALA A 136 5.06 10.74 8.55
N MET A 137 4.20 11.46 9.29
CA MET A 137 4.59 12.21 10.48
C MET A 137 4.96 11.27 11.63
N ALA A 138 4.20 10.21 11.85
CA ALA A 138 4.51 9.15 12.82
C ALA A 138 5.88 8.50 12.53
N ARG A 139 6.17 8.23 11.26
CA ARG A 139 7.48 7.69 10.84
C ARG A 139 8.62 8.66 11.12
N ARG A 140 8.43 9.96 10.85
CA ARG A 140 9.46 10.99 11.10
C ARG A 140 9.70 11.25 12.59
N MET A 141 8.67 11.21 13.43
CA MET A 141 8.77 11.54 14.86
C MET A 141 9.16 10.36 15.73
N PHE A 142 8.66 9.16 15.42
CA PHE A 142 8.77 7.99 16.32
C PHE A 142 9.36 6.76 15.65
N GLY A 143 9.70 6.81 14.35
CA GLY A 143 10.21 5.65 13.61
C GLY A 143 9.18 4.55 13.38
N LYS A 144 7.90 4.80 13.62
CA LYS A 144 6.81 3.81 13.47
C LYS A 144 6.07 4.04 12.16
N ASP A 145 5.94 2.99 11.35
CA ASP A 145 5.38 3.09 9.99
C ASP A 145 3.89 3.45 9.97
N LYS A 146 3.14 3.03 11.01
CA LYS A 146 1.69 3.28 11.11
C LYS A 146 1.33 3.91 12.45
N VAL A 147 0.27 4.72 12.42
CA VAL A 147 -0.29 5.38 13.62
C VAL A 147 -0.82 4.34 14.61
N GLU A 148 -1.23 3.16 14.12
CA GLU A 148 -1.69 2.02 14.92
C GLU A 148 -0.64 1.50 15.91
N TYR A 149 0.64 1.69 15.61
CA TYR A 149 1.73 1.19 16.45
C TYR A 149 2.12 2.17 17.56
N LEU A 150 1.57 3.38 17.59
CA LEU A 150 1.93 4.39 18.58
C LEU A 150 1.35 4.05 19.95
N ASP A 151 2.13 4.36 20.98
CA ASP A 151 1.65 4.38 22.36
C ASP A 151 0.79 5.64 22.61
N ASP A 152 -0.02 5.63 23.67
CA ASP A 152 -0.96 6.70 24.03
C ASP A 152 -0.23 8.05 24.20
N THR A 153 0.97 8.03 24.80
CA THR A 153 1.81 9.23 24.97
C THR A 153 2.36 9.77 23.64
N GLN A 154 2.73 8.86 22.74
CA GLN A 154 3.25 9.20 21.41
C GLN A 154 2.14 9.75 20.52
N LEU A 155 0.92 9.21 20.65
CA LEU A 155 -0.25 9.68 19.94
C LEU A 155 -0.64 11.10 20.35
N HIS A 156 -0.61 11.42 21.65
CA HIS A 156 -0.83 12.79 22.13
C HIS A 156 0.19 13.78 21.54
N LYS A 157 1.47 13.39 21.47
CA LYS A 157 2.53 14.19 20.83
C LYS A 157 2.31 14.36 19.33
N LEU A 158 1.79 13.34 18.64
CA LEU A 158 1.43 13.42 17.22
C LEU A 158 0.31 14.45 16.98
N VAL A 159 -0.73 14.44 17.82
CA VAL A 159 -1.84 15.41 17.76
C VAL A 159 -1.31 16.83 17.94
N ALA A 160 -0.45 17.07 18.93
CA ALA A 160 0.14 18.39 19.16
C ALA A 160 0.98 18.86 17.96
N ALA A 161 1.78 17.97 17.36
CA ALA A 161 2.57 18.29 16.17
C ALA A 161 1.70 18.62 14.95
N LEU A 162 0.59 17.89 14.75
CA LEU A 162 -0.37 18.18 13.69
C LEU A 162 -1.02 19.55 13.88
N GLN A 163 -1.43 19.89 15.10
CA GLN A 163 -2.00 21.21 15.41
C GLN A 163 -1.01 22.34 15.12
N ILE A 164 0.26 22.19 15.53
CA ILE A 164 1.30 23.18 15.24
C ILE A 164 1.50 23.32 13.72
N ALA A 165 1.46 22.21 12.98
CA ALA A 165 1.61 22.23 11.53
C ALA A 165 0.43 22.92 10.82
N GLU A 166 -0.79 22.80 11.33
CA GLU A 166 -1.95 23.55 10.81
C GLU A 166 -1.86 25.03 11.14
N ASN A 167 -1.55 25.39 12.40
CA ASN A 167 -1.42 26.80 12.80
C ASN A 167 -0.34 27.54 11.98
N ARG A 168 0.78 26.87 11.68
CA ARG A 168 1.81 27.44 10.80
C ARG A 168 1.35 27.69 9.36
N LYS A 169 0.32 26.97 8.90
CA LYS A 169 -0.26 27.19 7.56
C LYS A 169 -1.24 28.35 7.57
N THR A 170 -2.08 28.46 8.60
CA THR A 170 -3.04 29.57 8.73
C THR A 170 -2.32 30.91 8.86
N GLU A 171 -1.21 30.96 9.61
CA GLU A 171 -0.35 32.15 9.70
C GLU A 171 0.28 32.54 8.36
N LYS A 172 0.72 31.56 7.57
CA LYS A 172 1.29 31.82 6.23
C LYS A 172 0.25 32.24 5.20
N ALA A 173 -0.99 31.77 5.34
CA ALA A 173 -2.07 32.12 4.44
C ALA A 173 -2.61 33.56 4.67
N GLY A 174 -2.52 34.10 5.89
CA GLY A 174 -2.96 35.47 6.21
C GLY A 174 -1.87 36.55 6.09
N GLY A 175 -0.66 36.20 5.65
CA GLY A 175 0.48 37.12 5.55
C GLY A 175 0.73 37.70 4.15
N ASP A 176 -0.01 37.26 3.13
CA ASP A 176 0.19 37.65 1.71
C ASP A 176 -0.80 38.75 1.23
N ASP A 177 -1.58 39.33 2.16
CA ASP A 177 -2.64 40.30 1.84
C ASP A 177 -2.13 41.75 1.87
N GLY A 178 -0.81 41.95 2.09
CA GLY A 178 -0.22 43.23 2.53
C GLY A 178 0.56 44.05 1.50
N VAL A 179 0.55 43.74 0.20
CA VAL A 179 1.28 44.54 -0.82
C VAL A 179 0.43 44.80 -2.06
N ARG A 180 -0.55 45.72 -1.94
CA ARG A 180 -0.98 46.61 -3.02
C ARG A 180 -1.51 47.92 -2.41
N LYS A 181 -0.61 48.80 -1.96
CA LYS A 181 -0.95 50.24 -1.86
C LYS A 181 -0.68 50.87 -3.22
N SER A 182 -1.69 51.60 -3.66
CA SER A 182 -1.81 52.38 -4.89
C SER A 182 -0.64 53.34 -5.14
#